data_AF-A0A2W4KT97-F1
#
_entry.id   AF-A0A2W4KT97-F1
#
_cell.length_a   1.000
_cell.length_b   1.000
_cell.length_c   1.000
_cell.angle_alpha   90.00
_cell.angle_beta   90.00
_cell.angle_gamma   90.00
#
_symmetry.space_group_name_H-M   'P 1'
#
loop_
_entity.id
_entity.type
_entity.pdbx_description
1 polymer ?
#
loop_
_entity_poly.entity_id
_entity_poly.type
_entity_poly.pdbx_seq_one_letter_code
_entity_poly.pdbx_strand_id
1 'polypeptide(L)'
;MEVATECVQQAECPNARWSSFYGTWVRRESRATAEQRYARIVDAAVTAANELLCVDESGRRVENCTPYTGVSVKLKNPPRWKRDELATMGAAFAIIESGLREDVQVGRGFAKKPSDDGGRGRGPGKEACLLQIHPKVYRRFTDGPLEALMGHEREALLECFRTGMRMIINARAVCSVRARGVPWDWATAAMYTTGHSCTAGNQGKTAARTYLYRRMLAAVRNASKKKHSS
;
A
#
# COMPACT_ATOMS: atom_id res chain seq x y z
N MET A 1 -12.85 8.04 23.60
CA MET A 1 -13.07 7.27 22.37
C MET A 1 -12.29 5.99 22.55
N GLU A 2 -12.92 4.96 23.13
CA GLU A 2 -12.23 3.73 23.50
C GLU A 2 -12.00 2.89 22.23
N VAL A 3 -10.73 2.79 21.83
CA VAL A 3 -10.27 1.62 21.09
C VAL A 3 -10.60 0.42 21.98
N ALA A 4 -11.27 -0.60 21.45
CA ALA A 4 -11.49 -1.84 22.18
C ALA A 4 -10.14 -2.50 22.47
N THR A 5 -9.51 -2.11 23.58
CA THR A 5 -8.24 -2.63 24.10
C THR A 5 -8.37 -4.06 24.62
N GLU A 6 -9.59 -4.56 24.79
CA GLU A 6 -9.86 -5.90 25.36
C GLU A 6 -9.63 -7.06 24.38
N CYS A 7 -9.41 -6.82 23.09
CA CYS A 7 -9.26 -7.90 22.11
C CYS A 7 -7.83 -8.47 21.97
N VAL A 8 -6.86 -8.00 22.76
CA VAL A 8 -5.49 -8.54 22.66
C VAL A 8 -5.39 -9.95 23.27
N GLN A 9 -6.34 -10.38 24.12
CA GLN A 9 -6.32 -11.69 24.79
C GLN A 9 -7.67 -12.43 24.86
N GLN A 10 -8.61 -12.23 23.94
CA GLN A 10 -9.80 -13.09 23.88
C GLN A 10 -9.65 -14.18 22.82
N ALA A 11 -9.74 -15.44 23.26
CA ALA A 11 -9.64 -16.66 22.45
C ALA A 11 -10.71 -16.77 21.35
N GLU A 12 -11.72 -15.90 21.35
CA GLU A 12 -12.77 -15.85 20.36
C GLU A 12 -13.08 -14.40 19.97
N CYS A 13 -13.18 -14.14 18.67
CA CYS A 13 -13.61 -12.85 18.12
C CYS A 13 -15.10 -12.92 17.76
N PRO A 14 -16.03 -12.57 18.66
CA PRO A 14 -17.47 -12.64 18.37
C PRO A 14 -17.80 -11.82 17.10
N ASN A 15 -18.60 -12.41 16.22
CA ASN A 15 -19.03 -11.87 14.91
C ASN A 15 -18.01 -11.90 13.75
N ALA A 16 -16.87 -12.58 13.88
CA ALA A 16 -16.02 -12.88 12.73
C ALA A 16 -16.70 -13.92 11.80
N ARG A 17 -16.58 -13.74 10.48
CA ARG A 17 -17.07 -14.66 9.44
C ARG A 17 -15.95 -14.96 8.45
N TRP A 18 -15.88 -16.19 7.95
CA TRP A 18 -14.95 -16.54 6.88
C TRP A 18 -15.29 -15.74 5.60
N SER A 19 -14.29 -15.06 5.03
CA SER A 19 -14.37 -14.42 3.72
C SER A 19 -13.56 -15.23 2.72
N SER A 20 -14.25 -15.84 1.75
CA SER A 20 -13.60 -16.51 0.61
C SER A 20 -12.80 -15.55 -0.27
N PHE A 21 -13.20 -14.28 -0.31
CA PHE A 21 -12.47 -13.24 -1.05
C PHE A 21 -11.09 -12.95 -0.44
N TYR A 22 -11.02 -12.85 0.89
CA TYR A 22 -9.75 -12.59 1.60
C TYR A 22 -9.01 -13.86 2.02
N GLY A 23 -9.65 -15.03 1.92
CA GLY A 23 -9.11 -16.31 2.40
C GLY A 23 -8.83 -16.29 3.91
N THR A 24 -9.65 -15.57 4.69
CA THR A 24 -9.48 -15.46 6.15
C THR A 24 -10.79 -15.03 6.84
N TRP A 25 -10.81 -15.05 8.17
CA TRP A 25 -11.90 -14.56 9.02
C TRP A 25 -11.89 -13.03 9.10
N VAL A 26 -13.07 -12.42 8.90
CA VAL A 26 -13.26 -10.97 8.87
C VAL A 26 -14.45 -10.56 9.75
N ARG A 27 -14.38 -9.43 10.43
CA ARG A 27 -15.55 -8.88 11.15
C ARG A 27 -16.44 -8.08 10.20
N ARG A 28 -17.72 -7.89 10.54
CA ARG A 28 -18.57 -6.94 9.82
C ARG A 28 -18.42 -5.57 10.47
N GLU A 29 -17.81 -4.63 9.76
CA GLU A 29 -17.73 -3.23 10.20
C GLU A 29 -18.99 -2.46 9.75
N SER A 30 -19.32 -1.39 10.49
CA SER A 30 -20.36 -0.46 10.05
C SER A 30 -19.89 0.32 8.82
N ARG A 31 -20.84 0.79 8.00
CA ARG A 31 -20.52 1.63 6.84
C ARG A 31 -19.76 2.91 7.25
N ALA A 32 -20.19 3.58 8.31
CA ALA A 32 -19.56 4.81 8.80
C ALA A 32 -18.11 4.55 9.25
N THR A 33 -17.87 3.44 9.96
CA THR A 33 -16.53 3.02 10.37
C THR A 33 -15.63 2.74 9.16
N ALA A 34 -16.17 2.03 8.16
CA ALA A 34 -15.44 1.75 6.92
C ALA A 34 -15.08 3.04 6.17
N GLU A 35 -16.02 3.96 6.03
CA GLU A 35 -15.82 5.25 5.35
C GLU A 35 -14.71 6.08 6.04
N GLN A 36 -14.73 6.18 7.37
CA GLN A 36 -13.67 6.87 8.12
C GLN A 36 -12.30 6.22 7.94
N ARG A 37 -12.23 4.88 8.01
CA ARG A 37 -10.99 4.13 7.81
C ARG A 37 -10.45 4.35 6.39
N TYR A 38 -11.29 4.24 5.37
CA TYR A 38 -10.87 4.51 3.99
C TYR A 38 -10.43 5.96 3.79
N ALA A 39 -11.08 6.93 4.43
CA ALA A 39 -10.67 8.33 4.38
C ALA A 39 -9.25 8.53 4.95
N ARG A 40 -8.94 7.94 6.11
CA ARG A 40 -7.58 8.00 6.71
C ARG A 40 -6.53 7.33 5.82
N ILE A 41 -6.85 6.16 5.27
CA ILE A 41 -5.94 5.43 4.38
C ILE A 41 -5.64 6.23 3.11
N VAL A 42 -6.67 6.83 2.50
CA VAL A 42 -6.51 7.67 1.30
C VAL A 42 -5.71 8.93 1.63
N ASP A 43 -6.00 9.59 2.74
CA ASP A 43 -5.23 10.75 3.21
C ASP A 43 -3.75 10.41 3.39
N ALA A 44 -3.43 9.32 4.09
CA ALA A 44 -2.07 8.85 4.29
C ALA A 44 -1.36 8.53 2.97
N ALA A 45 -2.04 7.84 2.04
CA ALA A 45 -1.47 7.51 0.74
C ALA A 45 -1.21 8.75 -0.13
N VAL A 46 -2.16 9.70 -0.17
CA VAL A 46 -2.00 10.94 -0.94
C VAL A 46 -0.91 11.82 -0.33
N THR A 47 -0.88 11.95 1.00
CA THR A 47 0.17 12.70 1.72
C THR A 47 1.55 12.10 1.46
N ALA A 48 1.71 10.78 1.58
CA ALA A 48 2.97 10.11 1.26
C ALA A 48 3.42 10.37 -0.19
N ALA A 49 2.48 10.32 -1.15
CA ALA A 49 2.79 10.59 -2.54
C ALA A 49 3.21 12.05 -2.77
N ASN A 50 2.56 13.01 -2.11
CA ASN A 50 2.91 14.44 -2.18
C ASN A 50 4.33 14.68 -1.66
N GLU A 51 4.65 14.15 -0.48
CA GLU A 51 5.98 14.29 0.13
C GLU A 51 7.08 13.67 -0.74
N LEU A 52 6.89 12.43 -1.20
CA LEU A 52 7.91 11.73 -1.99
C LEU A 52 8.15 12.37 -3.36
N LEU A 53 7.11 12.98 -3.95
CA LEU A 53 7.20 13.64 -5.25
C LEU A 53 7.49 15.14 -5.15
N CYS A 54 7.52 15.70 -3.94
CA CYS A 54 7.63 17.14 -3.70
C CYS A 54 6.57 17.97 -4.44
N VAL A 55 5.31 17.59 -4.28
CA VAL A 55 4.17 18.30 -4.87
C VAL A 55 3.14 18.69 -3.82
N ASP A 56 2.46 19.82 -4.05
CA ASP A 56 1.35 20.30 -3.22
C ASP A 56 0.03 19.58 -3.55
N GLU A 57 -1.05 19.95 -2.87
CA GLU A 57 -2.40 19.41 -3.09
C GLU A 57 -2.94 19.67 -4.51
N SER A 58 -2.43 20.69 -5.19
CA SER A 58 -2.76 20.98 -6.60
C SER A 58 -1.89 20.20 -7.59
N GLY A 59 -0.89 19.47 -7.11
CA GLY A 59 0.09 18.75 -7.93
C GLY A 59 1.20 19.63 -8.49
N ARG A 60 1.33 20.87 -8.02
CA ARG A 60 2.44 21.77 -8.37
C ARG A 60 3.66 21.43 -7.52
N ARG A 61 4.86 21.68 -8.07
CA ARG A 61 6.11 21.44 -7.31
C ARG A 61 6.21 22.39 -6.13
N VAL A 62 6.62 21.85 -4.99
CA VAL A 62 6.94 22.63 -3.80
C VAL A 62 8.37 23.18 -3.95
N GLU A 63 8.54 24.48 -3.73
CA GLU A 63 9.84 25.13 -3.75
C GLU A 63 10.75 24.59 -2.64
N ASN A 64 12.05 24.48 -2.90
CA ASN A 64 13.05 23.95 -1.95
C ASN A 64 12.80 22.51 -1.44
N CYS A 65 11.94 21.73 -2.12
CA CYS A 65 11.71 20.33 -1.80
C CYS A 65 12.51 19.42 -2.76
N THR A 66 13.24 18.46 -2.20
CA THR A 66 13.98 17.45 -2.98
C THR A 66 13.19 16.15 -3.06
N PRO A 67 12.73 15.72 -4.25
CA PRO A 67 11.95 14.49 -4.37
C PRO A 67 12.81 13.28 -4.06
N TYR A 68 12.15 12.20 -3.62
CA TYR A 68 12.84 10.96 -3.27
C TYR A 68 13.64 10.40 -4.46
N THR A 69 14.81 9.81 -4.17
CA THR A 69 15.68 9.23 -5.21
C THR A 69 14.93 8.15 -6.00
N GLY A 70 15.02 8.21 -7.33
CA GLY A 70 14.25 7.32 -8.22
C GLY A 70 12.98 7.94 -8.80
N VAL A 71 12.49 9.05 -8.24
CA VAL A 71 11.40 9.85 -8.83
C VAL A 71 11.86 10.59 -10.08
N SER A 72 13.11 11.09 -10.06
CA SER A 72 13.74 11.77 -11.18
C SER A 72 15.22 11.40 -11.21
N VAL A 73 15.59 10.33 -11.91
CA VAL A 73 17.00 9.99 -12.14
C VAL A 73 17.46 10.66 -13.43
N LYS A 74 18.71 11.13 -13.50
CA LYS A 74 19.40 11.66 -14.69
C LYS A 74 19.58 10.63 -15.82
N LEU A 75 18.64 9.70 -16.00
CA LEU A 75 18.56 8.82 -17.16
C LEU A 75 17.83 9.57 -18.27
N LYS A 76 18.23 9.41 -19.53
CA LYS A 76 17.67 10.17 -20.68
C LYS A 76 16.13 10.15 -20.81
N ASN A 77 15.43 9.24 -20.13
CA ASN A 77 13.97 9.18 -20.01
C ASN A 77 13.58 8.51 -18.67
N PRO A 78 13.58 9.23 -17.52
CA PRO A 78 13.24 8.62 -16.25
C PRO A 78 11.74 8.34 -16.15
N PRO A 79 11.33 7.38 -15.31
CA PRO A 79 9.92 7.19 -15.00
C PRO A 79 9.33 8.44 -14.33
N ARG A 80 8.49 9.18 -15.06
CA ARG A 80 7.71 10.28 -14.48
C ARG A 80 6.58 9.68 -13.65
N TRP A 81 6.67 9.81 -12.33
CA TRP A 81 5.54 9.58 -11.44
C TRP A 81 4.66 10.82 -11.41
N LYS A 82 3.36 10.62 -11.59
CA LYS A 82 2.34 11.60 -11.17
C LYS A 82 1.83 11.22 -9.78
N ARG A 83 1.40 12.21 -8.98
CA ARG A 83 0.80 11.99 -7.65
C ARG A 83 -0.27 10.90 -7.68
N ASP A 84 -1.27 11.06 -8.54
CA ASP A 84 -2.39 10.13 -8.62
C ASP A 84 -1.93 8.72 -9.03
N GLU A 85 -0.85 8.59 -9.80
CA GLU A 85 -0.31 7.27 -10.19
C GLU A 85 0.35 6.57 -9.00
N LEU A 86 1.18 7.28 -8.24
CA LEU A 86 1.88 6.71 -7.09
C LEU A 86 0.89 6.39 -5.94
N ALA A 87 0.02 7.34 -5.62
CA ALA A 87 -1.02 7.17 -4.59
C ALA A 87 -1.94 5.99 -4.94
N THR A 88 -2.40 5.92 -6.19
CA THR A 88 -3.28 4.82 -6.63
C THR A 88 -2.55 3.49 -6.65
N MET A 89 -1.28 3.43 -7.06
CA MET A 89 -0.52 2.18 -7.05
C MET A 89 -0.30 1.69 -5.61
N GLY A 90 0.08 2.59 -4.68
CA GLY A 90 0.20 2.26 -3.26
C GLY A 90 -1.13 1.75 -2.68
N ALA A 91 -2.24 2.44 -2.94
CA ALA A 91 -3.56 2.00 -2.46
C ALA A 91 -3.98 0.65 -3.07
N ALA A 92 -3.73 0.42 -4.36
CA ALA A 92 -4.03 -0.86 -5.00
C ALA A 92 -3.23 -2.01 -4.39
N PHE A 93 -1.94 -1.79 -4.12
CA PHE A 93 -1.07 -2.81 -3.52
C PHE A 93 -1.54 -3.11 -2.09
N ALA A 94 -1.87 -2.07 -1.32
CA ALA A 94 -2.43 -2.21 0.01
C ALA A 94 -3.75 -2.99 0.02
N ILE A 95 -4.65 -2.78 -0.95
CA ILE A 95 -5.87 -3.61 -1.12
C ILE A 95 -5.51 -5.08 -1.38
N ILE A 96 -4.58 -5.36 -2.28
CA ILE A 96 -4.21 -6.74 -2.61
C ILE A 96 -3.53 -7.44 -1.43
N GLU A 97 -2.81 -6.69 -0.59
CA GLU A 97 -1.97 -7.24 0.48
C GLU A 97 -2.72 -7.40 1.81
N SER A 98 -3.58 -6.44 2.14
CA SER A 98 -4.27 -6.39 3.43
C SER A 98 -5.79 -6.26 3.30
N GLY A 99 -6.32 -6.11 2.09
CA GLY A 99 -7.73 -5.76 1.91
C GLY A 99 -8.08 -4.35 2.37
N LEU A 100 -7.07 -3.51 2.65
CA LEU A 100 -7.19 -2.24 3.40
C LEU A 100 -7.82 -2.39 4.77
N ARG A 101 -7.81 -3.60 5.32
CA ARG A 101 -8.49 -3.88 6.56
C ARG A 101 -7.48 -4.37 7.59
N GLU A 102 -7.50 -3.63 8.68
CA GLU A 102 -6.65 -3.80 9.84
C GLU A 102 -7.11 -4.97 10.72
N ASP A 103 -8.43 -5.22 10.71
CA ASP A 103 -9.13 -6.28 11.44
C ASP A 103 -9.28 -7.59 10.66
N VAL A 104 -8.84 -7.59 9.40
CA VAL A 104 -8.61 -8.83 8.66
C VAL A 104 -7.35 -9.43 9.25
N GLN A 105 -7.52 -10.50 10.02
CA GLN A 105 -6.45 -11.39 10.45
C GLN A 105 -5.91 -12.13 9.22
N VAL A 106 -5.30 -11.42 8.25
CA VAL A 106 -4.56 -12.05 7.15
C VAL A 106 -3.29 -12.64 7.75
N GLY A 107 -3.44 -13.83 8.30
CA GLY A 107 -2.41 -14.67 8.86
C GLY A 107 -2.49 -16.04 8.18
N ARG A 108 -1.65 -16.22 7.17
CA ARG A 108 -1.39 -17.48 6.43
C ARG A 108 -2.57 -17.95 5.57
N GLY A 109 -2.42 -17.87 4.25
CA GLY A 109 -3.39 -18.33 3.24
C GLY A 109 -3.73 -19.84 3.22
N PHE A 110 -3.55 -20.54 4.35
CA PHE A 110 -3.93 -21.94 4.55
C PHE A 110 -4.40 -22.25 5.98
N ALA A 111 -4.45 -21.26 6.89
CA ALA A 111 -4.89 -21.50 8.27
C ALA A 111 -6.42 -21.60 8.33
N LYS A 112 -6.92 -22.78 8.73
CA LYS A 112 -8.37 -23.05 8.90
C LYS A 112 -8.94 -22.55 10.23
N LYS A 113 -8.11 -21.88 11.05
CA LYS A 113 -8.48 -21.36 12.38
C LYS A 113 -7.88 -19.95 12.56
N PRO A 114 -8.55 -19.03 13.28
CA PRO A 114 -7.96 -17.76 13.69
C PRO A 114 -6.68 -18.01 14.51
N SER A 115 -5.67 -17.14 14.36
CA SER A 115 -4.38 -17.24 15.06
C SER A 115 -4.36 -16.29 16.26
N ASP A 116 -3.89 -16.76 17.41
CA ASP A 116 -3.81 -15.97 18.64
C ASP A 116 -2.89 -14.74 18.50
N ASP A 117 -1.90 -14.82 17.62
CA ASP A 117 -0.91 -13.77 17.32
C ASP A 117 -1.27 -12.87 16.12
N GLY A 118 -2.41 -13.10 15.45
CA GLY A 118 -2.80 -12.33 14.26
C GLY A 118 -1.96 -12.57 12.99
N GLY A 119 -0.92 -13.41 13.04
CA GLY A 119 0.01 -13.68 11.94
C GLY A 119 1.38 -13.03 12.11
N ARG A 120 2.45 -13.78 11.83
CA ARG A 120 3.85 -13.31 11.86
C ARG A 120 4.04 -12.08 10.96
N GLY A 121 4.63 -11.01 11.50
CA GLY A 121 4.87 -9.75 10.79
C GLY A 121 3.96 -8.58 11.20
N ARG A 122 3.37 -8.65 12.39
CA ARG A 122 2.53 -7.61 13.00
C ARG A 122 3.21 -7.00 14.23
N GLY A 123 2.91 -5.75 14.51
CA GLY A 123 3.39 -4.97 15.64
C GLY A 123 2.72 -5.39 16.95
N PRO A 124 3.15 -4.80 18.08
CA PRO A 124 2.72 -5.21 19.42
C PRO A 124 1.20 -5.15 19.64
N GLY A 125 0.45 -4.36 18.86
CA GLY A 125 -1.01 -4.33 18.85
C GLY A 125 -1.71 -5.28 17.86
N LYS A 126 -0.99 -6.23 17.22
CA LYS A 126 -1.43 -7.02 16.05
C LYS A 126 -1.60 -6.20 14.75
N GLU A 127 -0.91 -5.06 14.66
CA GLU A 127 -0.99 -4.12 13.53
C GLU A 127 0.00 -4.49 12.42
N ALA A 128 -0.40 -4.48 11.15
CA ALA A 128 0.55 -4.63 10.04
C ALA A 128 0.57 -3.35 9.22
N CYS A 129 1.72 -3.04 8.61
CA CYS A 129 1.71 -2.13 7.47
C CYS A 129 0.77 -2.70 6.40
N LEU A 130 -0.14 -1.87 5.88
CA LEU A 130 -1.06 -2.25 4.81
C LEU A 130 -0.32 -2.66 3.53
N LEU A 131 0.94 -2.22 3.38
CA LEU A 131 1.85 -2.60 2.32
C LEU A 131 2.83 -3.71 2.74
N GLN A 132 3.12 -4.64 1.84
CA GLN A 132 4.04 -5.74 2.03
C GLN A 132 5.49 -5.24 1.95
N ILE A 133 6.02 -4.82 3.08
CA ILE A 133 7.42 -4.41 3.22
C ILE A 133 8.24 -5.64 3.62
N HIS A 134 9.24 -5.99 2.82
CA HIS A 134 10.05 -7.17 3.09
C HIS A 134 11.05 -6.90 4.25
N PRO A 135 11.03 -7.67 5.37
CA PRO A 135 11.81 -7.37 6.58
C PRO A 135 13.34 -7.38 6.39
N LYS A 136 13.86 -8.03 5.35
CA LYS A 136 15.31 -7.98 5.04
C LYS A 136 15.76 -6.68 4.37
N VAL A 137 14.83 -5.88 3.83
CA VAL A 137 15.17 -4.68 3.04
C VAL A 137 14.45 -3.41 3.52
N TYR A 138 13.54 -3.50 4.50
CA TYR A 138 12.79 -2.34 4.99
C TYR A 138 13.69 -1.17 5.42
N ARG A 139 14.81 -1.46 6.10
CA ARG A 139 15.79 -0.43 6.54
C ARG A 139 16.40 0.41 5.40
N ARG A 140 16.27 -0.03 4.14
CA ARG A 140 16.70 0.76 2.98
C ARG A 140 15.67 1.81 2.56
N PHE A 141 14.47 1.74 3.11
CA PHE A 141 13.30 2.49 2.65
C PHE A 141 12.55 3.20 3.78
N THR A 142 12.77 2.88 5.05
CA THR A 142 12.25 3.63 6.19
C THR A 142 13.35 4.49 6.83
N ASP A 143 12.95 5.60 7.41
CA ASP A 143 13.83 6.46 8.23
C ASP A 143 13.74 6.11 9.72
N GLY A 144 12.87 5.16 10.09
CA GLY A 144 12.54 4.82 11.47
C GLY A 144 12.60 3.31 11.80
N PRO A 145 12.24 2.94 13.04
CA PRO A 145 12.15 1.54 13.46
C PRO A 145 10.97 0.83 12.78
N LEU A 146 10.99 -0.51 12.70
CA LEU A 146 9.94 -1.30 12.02
C LEU A 146 8.57 -1.06 12.67
N GLU A 147 8.57 -0.79 13.97
CA GLU A 147 7.45 -0.48 14.84
C GLU A 147 6.70 0.78 14.39
N ALA A 148 7.40 1.76 13.80
CA ALA A 148 6.76 2.98 13.28
C ALA A 148 5.89 2.73 12.03
N LEU A 149 6.05 1.57 11.37
CA LEU A 149 5.28 1.17 10.19
C LEU A 149 3.96 0.46 10.55
N MET A 150 3.74 0.21 11.84
CA MET A 150 2.67 -0.65 12.34
C MET A 150 1.73 0.20 13.20
N GLY A 151 0.47 0.31 12.79
CA GLY A 151 -0.53 1.08 13.52
C GLY A 151 -1.75 1.46 12.68
N HIS A 152 -2.83 1.83 13.37
CA HIS A 152 -4.08 2.33 12.77
C HIS A 152 -4.16 3.86 12.77
N GLU A 153 -3.26 4.48 13.52
CA GLU A 153 -3.12 5.92 13.58
C GLU A 153 -2.56 6.45 12.26
N ARG A 154 -2.94 7.69 11.97
CA ARG A 154 -2.62 8.36 10.72
C ARG A 154 -1.10 8.35 10.45
N GLU A 155 -0.30 8.54 11.49
CA GLU A 155 1.16 8.61 11.44
C GLU A 155 1.77 7.26 11.03
N ALA A 156 1.27 6.16 11.60
CA ALA A 156 1.74 4.82 11.26
C ALA A 156 1.33 4.43 9.83
N LEU A 157 0.10 4.77 9.43
CA LEU A 157 -0.36 4.60 8.05
C LEU A 157 0.48 5.41 7.07
N LEU A 158 0.79 6.66 7.41
CA LEU A 158 1.62 7.55 6.60
C LEU A 158 3.03 6.97 6.41
N GLU A 159 3.68 6.50 7.48
CA GLU A 159 5.01 5.91 7.40
C GLU A 159 5.01 4.59 6.62
N CYS A 160 3.97 3.77 6.80
CA CYS A 160 3.74 2.56 6.02
C CYS A 160 3.62 2.86 4.51
N PHE A 161 2.78 3.84 4.13
CA PHE A 161 2.64 4.26 2.73
C PHE A 161 3.93 4.88 2.20
N ARG A 162 4.61 5.72 2.98
CA ARG A 162 5.89 6.35 2.59
C ARG A 162 6.94 5.29 2.27
N THR A 163 7.14 4.32 3.17
CA THR A 163 8.11 3.23 2.98
C THR A 163 7.74 2.33 1.81
N GLY A 164 6.47 1.91 1.71
CA GLY A 164 6.03 1.07 0.60
C GLY A 164 6.09 1.78 -0.76
N MET A 165 5.78 3.08 -0.82
CA MET A 165 5.90 3.88 -2.04
C MET A 165 7.36 4.11 -2.45
N ARG A 166 8.29 4.28 -1.49
CA ARG A 166 9.74 4.28 -1.79
C ARG A 166 10.18 2.97 -2.45
N MET A 167 9.67 1.82 -1.99
CA MET A 167 9.92 0.54 -2.64
C MET A 167 9.35 0.49 -4.08
N ILE A 168 8.13 0.99 -4.28
CA ILE A 168 7.48 1.08 -5.60
C ILE A 168 8.28 1.99 -6.55
N ILE A 169 8.73 3.15 -6.08
CA ILE A 169 9.56 4.09 -6.86
C ILE A 169 10.86 3.40 -7.29
N ASN A 170 11.55 2.74 -6.36
CA ASN A 170 12.79 2.03 -6.65
C ASN A 170 12.58 0.87 -7.63
N ALA A 171 11.51 0.09 -7.44
CA ALA A 171 11.16 -1.00 -8.36
C ALA A 171 10.98 -0.48 -9.79
N ARG A 172 10.27 0.63 -9.97
CA ARG A 172 10.09 1.27 -11.29
C ARG A 172 11.42 1.81 -11.85
N ALA A 173 12.24 2.44 -11.02
CA ALA A 173 13.54 2.96 -11.43
C ALA A 173 14.43 1.83 -11.97
N VAL A 174 14.53 0.71 -11.26
CA VAL A 174 15.31 -0.45 -11.71
C VAL A 174 14.74 -1.06 -13.00
N CYS A 175 13.42 -1.25 -13.08
CA CYS A 175 12.81 -1.91 -14.22
C CYS A 175 12.72 -1.06 -15.49
N SER A 176 12.71 0.26 -15.37
CA SER A 176 12.79 1.16 -16.54
C SER A 176 14.08 0.95 -17.34
N VAL A 177 15.15 0.51 -16.67
CA VAL A 177 16.42 0.16 -17.31
C VAL A 177 16.41 -1.30 -17.80
N ARG A 178 15.93 -2.24 -16.96
CA ARG A 178 16.08 -3.69 -17.19
C ARG A 178 15.02 -4.32 -18.10
N ALA A 179 13.86 -3.69 -18.31
CA ALA A 179 12.71 -4.33 -18.95
C ALA A 179 11.92 -3.38 -19.88
N ARG A 180 12.59 -2.78 -20.88
CA ARG A 180 12.00 -1.77 -21.77
C ARG A 180 10.82 -2.25 -22.64
N GLY A 181 10.65 -3.55 -22.83
CA GLY A 181 9.53 -4.14 -23.57
C GLY A 181 8.33 -4.56 -22.71
N VAL A 182 8.42 -4.42 -21.39
CA VAL A 182 7.36 -4.81 -20.46
C VAL A 182 6.62 -3.56 -20.00
N PRO A 183 5.27 -3.57 -19.95
CA PRO A 183 4.50 -2.47 -19.39
C PRO A 183 5.06 -2.07 -18.02
N TRP A 184 5.37 -0.78 -17.84
CA TRP A 184 6.14 -0.32 -16.68
C TRP A 184 5.45 -0.66 -15.35
N ASP A 185 4.12 -0.64 -15.31
CA ASP A 185 3.31 -0.92 -14.14
C ASP A 185 3.33 -2.41 -13.78
N TRP A 186 3.32 -3.27 -14.80
CA TRP A 186 3.59 -4.70 -14.64
C TRP A 186 4.99 -4.94 -14.10
N ALA A 187 6.01 -4.35 -14.72
CA ALA A 187 7.39 -4.54 -14.32
C ALA A 187 7.66 -4.05 -12.89
N THR A 188 7.03 -2.93 -12.52
CA THR A 188 7.07 -2.37 -11.16
C THR A 188 6.42 -3.33 -10.16
N ALA A 189 5.21 -3.83 -10.45
CA ALA A 189 4.52 -4.80 -9.59
C ALA A 189 5.30 -6.12 -9.47
N ALA A 190 5.89 -6.62 -10.57
CA ALA A 190 6.73 -7.81 -10.59
C ALA A 190 7.95 -7.66 -9.68
N MET A 191 8.65 -6.53 -9.80
CA MET A 191 9.84 -6.24 -9.01
C MET A 191 9.51 -6.01 -7.55
N TYR A 192 8.42 -5.29 -7.26
CA TYR A 192 7.91 -5.15 -5.89
C TYR A 192 7.56 -6.51 -5.28
N THR A 193 6.98 -7.42 -6.06
CA THR A 193 6.58 -8.76 -5.60
C THR A 193 7.77 -9.65 -5.30
N THR A 194 8.77 -9.67 -6.19
CA THR A 194 9.87 -10.65 -6.17
C THR A 194 11.14 -10.10 -5.54
N GLY A 195 11.30 -8.78 -5.49
CA GLY A 195 12.53 -8.11 -5.09
C GLY A 195 13.67 -8.17 -6.10
N HIS A 196 13.56 -8.96 -7.18
CA HIS A 196 14.67 -9.17 -8.12
C HIS A 196 14.28 -9.30 -9.60
N SER A 197 13.00 -9.47 -9.95
CA SER A 197 12.56 -9.71 -11.34
C SER A 197 11.56 -8.66 -11.83
N CYS A 198 11.82 -8.10 -13.02
CA CYS A 198 10.93 -7.15 -13.70
C CYS A 198 9.92 -7.82 -14.64
N THR A 199 9.97 -9.14 -14.79
CA THR A 199 9.15 -9.91 -15.75
C THR A 199 8.39 -11.05 -15.07
N ALA A 200 8.34 -11.02 -13.73
CA ALA A 200 8.06 -12.13 -12.82
C ALA A 200 7.09 -13.23 -13.28
N GLY A 201 7.49 -14.48 -12.98
CA GLY A 201 6.70 -15.72 -13.11
C GLY A 201 5.68 -16.00 -11.99
N ASN A 202 5.52 -15.10 -11.00
CA ASN A 202 4.44 -15.20 -9.99
C ASN A 202 3.20 -14.40 -10.46
N GLN A 203 2.64 -14.84 -11.60
CA GLN A 203 1.67 -14.07 -12.37
C GLN A 203 0.43 -13.66 -11.57
N GLY A 204 -0.01 -14.44 -10.58
CA GLY A 204 -1.22 -14.15 -9.81
C GLY A 204 -1.19 -12.82 -9.05
N LYS A 205 -0.18 -12.61 -8.19
CA LYS A 205 -0.08 -11.36 -7.40
C LYS A 205 0.30 -10.16 -8.25
N THR A 206 1.20 -10.35 -9.21
CA THR A 206 1.59 -9.28 -10.15
C THR A 206 0.38 -8.83 -10.97
N ALA A 207 -0.37 -9.75 -11.57
CA ALA A 207 -1.57 -9.44 -12.34
C ALA A 207 -2.63 -8.76 -11.47
N ALA A 208 -2.92 -9.27 -10.28
CA ALA A 208 -3.90 -8.69 -9.38
C ALA A 208 -3.57 -7.23 -9.02
N ARG A 209 -2.30 -6.96 -8.64
CA ARG A 209 -1.80 -5.61 -8.36
C ARG A 209 -1.93 -4.69 -9.57
N THR A 210 -1.45 -5.13 -10.73
CA THR A 210 -1.46 -4.31 -11.97
C THR A 210 -2.88 -4.03 -12.46
N TYR A 211 -3.76 -5.01 -12.48
CA TYR A 211 -5.14 -4.82 -12.95
C TYR A 211 -5.96 -3.96 -12.00
N LEU A 212 -5.81 -4.15 -10.69
CA LEU A 212 -6.48 -3.29 -9.72
C LEU A 212 -6.00 -1.85 -9.83
N TYR A 213 -4.67 -1.63 -9.90
CA TYR A 213 -4.08 -0.32 -10.12
C TYR A 213 -4.67 0.38 -11.36
N ARG A 214 -4.70 -0.29 -12.52
CA ARG A 214 -5.25 0.28 -13.76
C ARG A 214 -6.72 0.67 -13.62
N ARG A 215 -7.53 -0.20 -13.00
CA ARG A 215 -8.96 0.07 -12.76
C ARG A 215 -9.17 1.28 -11.84
N MET A 216 -8.44 1.34 -10.73
CA MET A 216 -8.53 2.45 -9.80
C MET A 216 -8.06 3.76 -10.45
N LEU A 217 -6.97 3.73 -11.21
CA LEU A 217 -6.45 4.94 -11.85
C LEU A 217 -7.41 5.48 -12.91
N ALA A 218 -8.06 4.59 -13.67
CA ALA A 218 -9.11 4.97 -14.59
C ALA A 218 -10.29 5.64 -13.85
N ALA A 219 -10.71 5.09 -12.71
CA ALA A 219 -11.77 5.66 -11.89
C ALA A 219 -11.40 7.05 -11.34
N VAL A 220 -10.17 7.22 -10.81
CA VAL A 220 -9.68 8.53 -10.34
C VAL A 220 -9.68 9.55 -11.47
N ARG A 221 -9.13 9.20 -12.64
CA ARG A 221 -9.08 10.11 -13.80
C ARG A 221 -10.48 10.50 -14.29
N ASN A 222 -11.43 9.58 -14.28
CA ASN A 222 -12.81 9.86 -14.67
C ASN A 222 -13.51 10.76 -13.65
N ALA A 223 -13.27 10.56 -12.36
CA ALA A 223 -13.81 11.42 -11.30
C ALA A 223 -13.27 12.86 -11.41
N SER A 224 -11.97 13.03 -11.68
CA SER A 224 -11.35 14.35 -11.86
C SER A 224 -11.92 15.09 -13.07
N LYS A 225 -12.20 14.40 -14.18
CA LYS A 225 -12.84 15.02 -15.36
C LYS A 225 -14.24 15.56 -15.05
N LYS A 226 -15.04 14.80 -14.30
CA LYS A 226 -16.41 15.22 -13.93
C LYS A 226 -16.44 16.50 -13.09
N LYS A 227 -15.46 16.68 -12.19
CA LYS A 227 -15.35 17.89 -11.35
C LYS A 227 -15.04 19.17 -12.15
N HIS A 228 -14.47 19.06 -13.35
CA HIS A 228 -14.18 20.21 -14.20
C HIS A 228 -15.28 20.51 -15.22
N SER A 229 -16.29 19.65 -15.32
CA SER A 229 -17.45 19.83 -16.22
C SER A 229 -18.73 20.28 -15.51
N SER A 230 -18.67 20.43 -14.18
CA SER A 230 -19.75 20.89 -13.30
C SER A 230 -19.39 22.25 -12.73
#